data_AF-A0A6C0HPX5-F1
#
_entry.id   AF-A0A6C0HPX5-F1
#
_cell.length_a   1.000
_cell.length_b   1.000
_cell.length_c   1.000
_cell.angle_alpha   90.00
_cell.angle_beta   90.00
_cell.angle_gamma   90.00
#
_symmetry.space_group_name_H-M   'P 1'
#
loop_
_entity.id
_entity.type
_entity.pdbx_description
1 polymer ?
#
loop_
_entity_poly.entity_id
_entity_poly.type
_entity_poly.pdbx_seq_one_letter_code
_entity_poly.pdbx_strand_id
1 'polypeptide(L)'
;MSDTSAIDDKKKQQMPNTQKDLLNFFLGILYQLIIFGILIIIGALGLYSYRVAQTNILPTCLSLSPYTDMLPPIKEVPIDINVVKTEKGVWSTKIEFPLQENFKTINNTLGALRNLINQPNSNVYKLYIATTLQQLIACNLTVTNNINNFMNSMLTETWVILLSPYILFFTGILTSLINTVYFIILWFYNIYLLFSEKEESKNGSTWKDGEMWGLLNWWWALIYIFIFGVLFFTIGLGLVIPITAGCVSLFCAIFPLFMNSKNAQTGKSYGVFETIKNVFKFKLNIIMILLSLYIISSASNNFGGYAALVAIVACIILYFFSSVYHQYTPKASDHSSFGLGDFSQVEKPCIPKAVQEGEPSMFQKIGKLFGGRKSWKK
;
A
#
# COMPACT_ATOMS: atom_id res chain seq x y z
N MET A 1 -74.26 -21.00 4.00
CA MET A 1 -73.50 -19.80 4.42
C MET A 1 -72.20 -20.26 5.06
N SER A 2 -71.15 -20.56 4.28
CA SER A 2 -69.82 -20.89 4.83
C SER A 2 -68.66 -20.74 3.81
N ASP A 3 -68.83 -19.97 2.74
CA ASP A 3 -67.78 -19.83 1.70
C ASP A 3 -66.99 -18.52 1.80
N THR A 4 -67.38 -17.59 2.68
CA THR A 4 -66.69 -16.30 2.83
C THR A 4 -65.46 -16.37 3.74
N SER A 5 -65.40 -17.30 4.71
CA SER A 5 -64.31 -17.32 5.70
C SER A 5 -63.00 -17.89 5.13
N ALA A 6 -63.06 -18.92 4.27
CA ALA A 6 -61.84 -19.49 3.69
C ALA A 6 -61.16 -18.56 2.67
N ILE A 7 -61.93 -17.68 2.03
CA ILE A 7 -61.42 -16.67 1.08
C ILE A 7 -60.82 -15.48 1.84
N ASP A 8 -61.45 -15.03 2.92
CA ASP A 8 -60.92 -13.96 3.75
C ASP A 8 -59.70 -14.39 4.57
N ASP A 9 -59.61 -15.65 4.98
CA ASP A 9 -58.44 -16.21 5.66
C ASP A 9 -57.25 -16.38 4.70
N LYS A 10 -57.48 -16.75 3.42
CA LYS A 10 -56.43 -16.71 2.39
C LYS A 10 -56.00 -15.28 2.05
N LYS A 11 -56.90 -14.30 2.03
CA LYS A 11 -56.56 -12.88 1.85
C LYS A 11 -55.73 -12.32 3.01
N LYS A 12 -56.02 -12.73 4.25
CA LYS A 12 -55.22 -12.33 5.43
C LYS A 12 -53.86 -13.02 5.50
N GLN A 13 -53.74 -14.24 4.99
CA GLN A 13 -52.44 -14.94 4.86
C GLN A 13 -51.62 -14.47 3.64
N GLN A 14 -52.25 -13.83 2.63
CA GLN A 14 -51.63 -13.33 1.40
C GLN A 14 -51.46 -11.81 1.34
N MET A 15 -51.54 -11.07 2.44
CA MET A 15 -50.99 -9.71 2.44
C MET A 15 -49.49 -9.81 2.73
N PRO A 16 -48.59 -9.76 1.71
CA PRO A 16 -47.19 -9.50 1.97
C PRO A 16 -47.15 -8.18 2.75
N ASN A 17 -46.29 -8.14 3.76
CA ASN A 17 -46.12 -6.97 4.61
C ASN A 17 -45.42 -5.89 3.77
N THR A 18 -46.16 -5.29 2.83
CA THR A 18 -45.65 -4.53 1.68
C THR A 18 -44.84 -3.33 2.14
N GLN A 19 -45.21 -2.74 3.28
CA GLN A 19 -44.46 -1.68 3.94
C GLN A 19 -43.10 -2.16 4.48
N LYS A 20 -43.06 -3.37 5.06
CA LYS A 20 -41.82 -3.99 5.53
C LYS A 20 -40.91 -4.36 4.35
N ASP A 21 -41.47 -4.88 3.26
CA ASP A 21 -40.71 -5.25 2.06
C ASP A 21 -40.15 -4.01 1.34
N LEU A 22 -40.93 -2.92 1.26
CA LEU A 22 -40.44 -1.61 0.80
C LEU A 22 -39.31 -1.08 1.68
N LEU A 23 -39.50 -1.09 3.01
CA LEU A 23 -38.47 -0.63 3.95
C LEU A 23 -37.19 -1.47 3.84
N ASN A 24 -37.30 -2.80 3.73
CA ASN A 24 -36.17 -3.70 3.53
C ASN A 24 -35.47 -3.45 2.19
N PHE A 25 -36.21 -3.20 1.12
CA PHE A 25 -35.64 -2.84 -0.17
C PHE A 25 -34.86 -1.52 -0.11
N PHE A 26 -35.44 -0.47 0.48
CA PHE A 26 -34.77 0.82 0.64
C PHE A 26 -33.52 0.74 1.52
N LEU A 27 -33.63 0.09 2.69
CA LEU A 27 -32.47 -0.12 3.57
C LEU A 27 -31.41 -0.99 2.91
N GLY A 28 -31.82 -2.02 2.16
CA GLY A 28 -30.93 -2.88 1.39
C GLY A 28 -30.16 -2.09 0.33
N ILE A 29 -30.84 -1.23 -0.44
CA ILE A 29 -30.18 -0.36 -1.42
C ILE A 29 -29.22 0.61 -0.73
N LEU A 30 -29.65 1.25 0.36
CA LEU A 30 -28.80 2.20 1.10
C LEU A 30 -27.54 1.52 1.64
N TYR A 31 -27.69 0.32 2.22
CA TYR A 31 -26.57 -0.47 2.71
C TYR A 31 -25.59 -0.86 1.60
N GLN A 32 -26.11 -1.34 0.46
CA GLN A 32 -25.29 -1.67 -0.71
C GLN A 32 -24.59 -0.43 -1.29
N LEU A 33 -25.27 0.71 -1.33
CA LEU A 33 -24.69 1.99 -1.76
C LEU A 33 -23.51 2.42 -0.87
N ILE A 34 -23.65 2.29 0.45
CA ILE A 34 -22.59 2.64 1.40
C ILE A 34 -21.39 1.71 1.20
N ILE A 35 -21.60 0.39 1.15
CA ILE A 35 -20.51 -0.58 0.93
C ILE A 35 -19.82 -0.32 -0.40
N PHE A 36 -20.59 -0.17 -1.46
CA PHE A 36 -20.05 0.08 -2.79
C PHE A 36 -19.28 1.41 -2.85
N GLY A 37 -19.80 2.47 -2.22
CA GLY A 37 -19.11 3.75 -2.08
C GLY A 37 -17.76 3.61 -1.37
N ILE A 38 -17.72 2.85 -0.27
CA ILE A 38 -16.46 2.54 0.45
C ILE A 38 -15.48 1.78 -0.45
N LEU A 39 -15.95 0.78 -1.20
CA LEU A 39 -15.12 0.02 -2.14
C LEU A 39 -14.52 0.91 -3.23
N ILE A 40 -15.31 1.83 -3.80
CA ILE A 40 -14.82 2.79 -4.81
C ILE A 40 -13.80 3.76 -4.19
N ILE A 41 -14.02 4.22 -2.96
CA ILE A 41 -13.06 5.08 -2.25
C ILE A 41 -11.74 4.33 -2.04
N ILE A 42 -11.76 3.10 -1.50
CA ILE A 42 -10.57 2.27 -1.35
C ILE A 42 -9.90 2.03 -2.72
N GLY A 43 -10.70 1.83 -3.77
CA GLY A 43 -10.27 1.77 -5.16
C GLY A 43 -9.46 2.99 -5.61
N ALA A 44 -9.96 4.19 -5.32
CA ALA A 44 -9.29 5.45 -5.62
C ALA A 44 -8.00 5.63 -4.80
N LEU A 45 -7.98 5.19 -3.53
CA LEU A 45 -6.77 5.18 -2.71
C LEU A 45 -5.70 4.25 -3.32
N GLY A 46 -6.11 3.05 -3.73
CA GLY A 46 -5.25 2.10 -4.43
C GLY A 46 -4.66 2.69 -5.70
N LEU A 47 -5.51 3.30 -6.55
CA LEU A 47 -5.06 3.99 -7.76
C LEU A 47 -3.99 5.06 -7.46
N TYR A 48 -4.18 5.89 -6.43
CA TYR A 48 -3.18 6.88 -6.04
C TYR A 48 -1.85 6.24 -5.61
N SER A 49 -1.90 5.23 -4.74
CA SER A 49 -0.72 4.48 -4.30
C SER A 49 0.02 3.82 -5.46
N TYR A 50 -0.70 3.40 -6.50
CA TYR A 50 -0.12 2.77 -7.68
C TYR A 50 0.62 3.79 -8.55
N ARG A 51 0.10 5.02 -8.67
CA ARG A 51 0.81 6.12 -9.32
C ARG A 51 2.05 6.55 -8.54
N VAL A 52 1.98 6.57 -7.21
CA VAL A 52 3.16 6.79 -6.35
C VAL A 52 4.22 5.73 -6.60
N ALA A 53 3.84 4.45 -6.70
CA ALA A 53 4.80 3.38 -6.94
C ALA A 53 5.50 3.49 -8.31
N GLN A 54 4.85 4.07 -9.31
CA GLN A 54 5.43 4.30 -10.63
C GLN A 54 6.61 5.29 -10.60
N THR A 55 6.61 6.25 -9.67
CA THR A 55 7.72 7.20 -9.51
C THR A 55 8.89 6.62 -8.72
N ASN A 56 8.69 5.46 -8.08
CA ASN A 56 9.68 4.79 -7.26
C ASN A 56 10.24 5.67 -6.13
N ILE A 57 9.47 6.67 -5.68
CA ILE A 57 9.88 7.65 -4.66
C ILE A 57 9.94 7.09 -3.24
N LEU A 58 9.27 5.95 -3.00
CA LEU A 58 9.22 5.32 -1.69
C LEU A 58 10.63 4.88 -1.24
N PRO A 59 10.96 4.99 0.05
CA PRO A 59 12.28 4.65 0.58
C PRO A 59 12.45 3.12 0.69
N THR A 60 12.78 2.49 -0.43
CA THR A 60 12.98 1.04 -0.53
C THR A 60 14.45 0.62 -0.37
N CYS A 61 15.37 1.58 -0.22
CA CYS A 61 16.80 1.33 -0.20
C CYS A 61 17.46 1.89 1.05
N LEU A 62 18.11 1.03 1.83
CA LEU A 62 18.80 1.41 3.07
C LEU A 62 20.04 2.28 2.85
N SER A 63 20.62 2.31 1.65
CA SER A 63 21.78 3.17 1.36
C SER A 63 21.40 4.63 1.07
N LEU A 64 20.11 4.92 0.94
CA LEU A 64 19.58 6.24 0.57
C LEU A 64 18.77 6.87 1.72
N SER A 65 18.46 8.16 1.58
CA SER A 65 17.54 8.88 2.46
C SER A 65 16.17 8.18 2.48
N PRO A 66 15.53 8.09 3.67
CA PRO A 66 15.83 8.79 4.92
C PRO A 66 16.81 8.04 5.84
N TYR A 67 17.31 6.87 5.43
CA TYR A 67 18.19 6.03 6.25
C TYR A 67 19.63 6.56 6.28
N THR A 68 20.03 7.27 5.22
CA THR A 68 21.32 7.97 5.12
C THR A 68 21.15 9.44 4.68
N ASP A 69 22.25 10.17 4.52
CA ASP A 69 22.26 11.52 3.92
C ASP A 69 22.17 11.51 2.39
N MET A 70 22.31 10.35 1.76
CA MET A 70 22.39 10.27 0.30
C MET A 70 20.99 10.38 -0.30
N LEU A 71 20.72 11.43 -1.06
CA LEU A 71 19.44 11.60 -1.74
C LEU A 71 19.24 10.52 -2.82
N PRO A 72 18.01 10.02 -3.01
CA PRO A 72 17.73 9.08 -4.09
C PRO A 72 17.94 9.73 -5.46
N PRO A 73 18.71 9.10 -6.38
CA PRO A 73 18.98 9.64 -7.71
C PRO A 73 17.82 9.34 -8.67
N ILE A 74 16.63 9.82 -8.36
CA ILE A 74 15.42 9.66 -9.18
C ILE A 74 15.05 10.98 -9.87
N LYS A 75 14.35 10.89 -11.00
CA LYS A 75 13.87 12.04 -11.77
C LYS A 75 12.36 12.19 -11.65
N GLU A 76 11.88 13.43 -11.70
CA GLU A 76 10.45 13.72 -11.83
C GLU A 76 10.00 13.37 -13.24
N VAL A 77 8.93 12.59 -13.33
CA VAL A 77 8.32 12.19 -14.61
C VAL A 77 6.81 12.38 -14.47
N PRO A 78 6.14 12.99 -15.47
CA PRO A 78 4.69 13.09 -15.48
C PRO A 78 4.06 11.71 -15.62
N ILE A 79 3.16 11.38 -14.70
CA ILE A 79 2.41 10.13 -14.64
C ILE A 79 0.98 10.39 -15.11
N ASP A 80 0.48 9.54 -16.01
CA ASP A 80 -0.90 9.64 -16.47
C ASP A 80 -1.90 9.14 -15.42
N ILE A 81 -2.98 9.89 -15.24
CA ILE A 81 -4.14 9.52 -14.43
C ILE A 81 -5.43 10.00 -15.13
N ASN A 82 -6.59 9.47 -14.75
CA ASN A 82 -7.88 9.78 -15.35
C ASN A 82 -7.92 9.48 -16.85
N VAL A 83 -7.43 8.30 -17.22
CA VAL A 83 -7.35 7.88 -18.62
C VAL A 83 -8.76 7.61 -19.17
N VAL A 84 -9.09 8.27 -20.27
CA VAL A 84 -10.39 8.14 -20.97
C VAL A 84 -10.14 7.91 -22.45
N LYS A 85 -10.83 6.91 -23.02
CA LYS A 85 -10.88 6.70 -24.48
C LYS A 85 -12.12 7.35 -25.07
N THR A 86 -11.95 8.29 -25.98
CA THR A 86 -13.05 8.95 -26.70
C THR A 86 -12.96 8.62 -28.19
N GLU A 87 -13.98 8.93 -28.97
CA GLU A 87 -13.94 8.82 -30.45
C GLU A 87 -12.77 9.59 -31.06
N LYS A 88 -12.38 10.72 -30.45
CA LYS A 88 -11.27 11.57 -30.91
C LYS A 88 -9.90 11.04 -30.52
N GLY A 89 -9.83 10.00 -29.69
CA GLY A 89 -8.59 9.39 -29.19
C GLY A 89 -8.53 9.30 -27.66
N VAL A 90 -7.34 9.03 -27.14
CA VAL A 90 -7.10 8.80 -25.70
C VAL A 90 -6.67 10.09 -25.01
N TRP A 91 -7.22 10.35 -23.83
CA TRP A 91 -6.92 11.53 -23.02
C TRP A 91 -6.52 11.11 -21.61
N SER A 92 -5.60 11.86 -21.00
CA SER A 92 -5.19 11.68 -19.60
C SER A 92 -4.92 13.03 -18.93
N THR A 93 -5.10 13.09 -17.61
CA THR A 93 -4.51 14.13 -16.77
C THR A 93 -3.09 13.71 -16.40
N LYS A 94 -2.12 14.61 -16.48
CA LYS A 94 -0.73 14.33 -16.07
C LYS A 94 -0.47 14.88 -14.67
N ILE A 95 0.05 14.04 -13.79
CA ILE A 95 0.44 14.39 -12.42
C ILE A 95 1.93 14.17 -12.22
N GLU A 96 2.55 15.03 -11.43
CA GLU A 96 3.96 14.94 -11.05
C GLU A 96 4.07 14.89 -9.53
N PHE A 97 5.11 14.22 -9.04
CA PHE A 97 5.38 14.07 -7.61
C PHE A 97 6.64 14.87 -7.27
N PRO A 98 6.51 16.12 -6.77
CA PRO A 98 7.66 16.98 -6.50
C PRO A 98 8.60 16.33 -5.49
N LEU A 99 9.85 16.08 -5.87
CA LEU A 99 10.81 15.31 -5.08
C LEU A 99 11.17 16.02 -3.78
N GLN A 100 11.38 17.34 -3.83
CA GLN A 100 11.77 18.10 -2.64
C GLN A 100 10.71 18.04 -1.54
N GLU A 101 9.43 18.24 -1.89
CA GLU A 101 8.32 18.19 -0.94
C GLU A 101 8.14 16.78 -0.37
N ASN A 102 8.22 15.77 -1.22
CA ASN A 102 8.05 14.37 -0.82
C ASN A 102 9.22 13.84 0.01
N PHE A 103 10.46 14.15 -0.34
CA PHE A 103 11.62 13.78 0.49
C PHE A 103 11.60 14.47 1.84
N LYS A 104 11.06 15.70 1.93
CA LYS A 104 10.80 16.33 3.24
C LYS A 104 9.78 15.54 4.06
N THR A 105 8.66 15.13 3.45
CA THR A 105 7.67 14.26 4.12
C THR A 105 8.31 12.94 4.58
N ILE A 106 9.05 12.27 3.70
CA ILE A 106 9.73 11.00 3.99
C ILE A 106 10.74 11.16 5.13
N ASN A 107 11.58 12.20 5.10
CA ASN A 107 12.55 12.49 6.16
C ASN A 107 11.87 12.83 7.49
N ASN A 108 10.76 13.57 7.48
CA ASN A 108 10.02 13.89 8.70
C ASN A 108 9.40 12.64 9.34
N THR A 109 8.91 11.70 8.53
CA THR A 109 8.26 10.48 9.06
C THR A 109 9.27 9.40 9.45
N LEU A 110 10.21 9.08 8.57
CA LEU A 110 11.11 7.92 8.75
C LEU A 110 12.53 8.32 9.18
N GLY A 111 12.92 9.59 9.03
CA GLY A 111 14.20 10.11 9.53
C GLY A 111 14.29 10.08 11.06
N ALA A 112 13.16 9.98 11.78
CA ALA A 112 13.15 9.72 13.20
C ALA A 112 13.93 8.45 13.59
N LEU A 113 13.84 7.38 12.79
CA LEU A 113 14.60 6.14 13.04
C LEU A 113 16.09 6.37 12.89
N ARG A 114 16.51 7.17 11.90
CA ARG A 114 17.91 7.55 11.72
C ARG A 114 18.42 8.40 12.88
N ASN A 115 17.59 9.30 13.40
CA ASN A 115 17.92 10.12 14.56
C ASN A 115 18.09 9.27 15.83
N LEU A 116 17.30 8.20 16.00
CA LEU A 116 17.50 7.25 17.11
C LEU A 116 18.88 6.57 17.07
N ILE A 117 19.46 6.41 15.87
CA ILE A 117 20.79 5.82 15.70
C ILE A 117 21.90 6.85 15.95
N ASN A 118 21.80 8.05 15.36
CA ASN A 118 22.92 9.00 15.29
C ASN A 118 22.93 10.07 16.39
N GLN A 119 21.93 10.12 17.28
CA GLN A 119 21.91 11.12 18.35
C GLN A 119 22.99 10.86 19.42
N PRO A 120 23.48 11.91 20.13
CA PRO A 120 24.44 11.75 21.22
C PRO A 120 23.92 10.88 22.36
N ASN A 121 22.62 10.84 22.61
CA ASN A 121 22.01 9.97 23.62
C ASN A 121 21.66 8.55 23.08
N SER A 122 22.13 8.21 21.88
CA SER A 122 21.94 6.87 21.32
C SER A 122 22.78 5.83 22.07
N ASN A 123 22.25 4.62 22.15
CA ASN A 123 22.88 3.47 22.77
C ASN A 123 22.71 2.22 21.88
N VAL A 124 23.41 1.14 22.20
CA VAL A 124 23.41 -0.10 21.41
C VAL A 124 22.01 -0.70 21.22
N TYR A 125 21.11 -0.53 22.18
CA TYR A 125 19.72 -1.01 22.07
C TYR A 125 18.90 -0.17 21.09
N LYS A 126 19.06 1.16 21.11
CA LYS A 126 18.45 2.06 20.12
C LYS A 126 18.97 1.77 18.71
N LEU A 127 20.28 1.53 18.58
CA LEU A 127 20.90 1.09 17.33
C LEU A 127 20.25 -0.20 16.82
N TYR A 128 20.15 -1.23 17.66
CA TYR A 128 19.54 -2.51 17.32
C TYR A 128 18.08 -2.37 16.86
N ILE A 129 17.24 -1.69 17.66
CA ILE A 129 15.81 -1.54 17.36
C ILE A 129 15.61 -0.70 16.10
N ALA A 130 16.27 0.46 16.00
CA ALA A 130 16.09 1.36 14.87
C ALA A 130 16.58 0.71 13.57
N THR A 131 17.74 0.04 13.58
CA THR A 131 18.26 -0.66 12.39
C THR A 131 17.32 -1.78 11.95
N THR A 132 16.81 -2.57 12.89
CA THR A 132 15.86 -3.65 12.61
C THR A 132 14.56 -3.10 12.01
N LEU A 133 14.01 -2.02 12.56
CA LEU A 133 12.81 -1.37 12.03
C LEU A 133 13.05 -0.74 10.65
N GLN A 134 14.20 -0.10 10.43
CA GLN A 134 14.56 0.46 9.12
C GLN A 134 14.60 -0.64 8.05
N GLN A 135 15.25 -1.77 8.34
CA GLN A 135 15.30 -2.93 7.44
C GLN A 135 13.91 -3.51 7.16
N LEU A 136 13.08 -3.68 8.20
CA LEU A 136 11.73 -4.22 8.06
C LEU A 136 10.84 -3.29 7.22
N ILE A 137 10.88 -1.98 7.47
CA ILE A 137 10.11 -0.97 6.72
C ILE A 137 10.61 -0.89 5.26
N ALA A 138 11.93 -0.86 5.03
CA ALA A 138 12.48 -0.80 3.68
C ALA A 138 12.11 -2.05 2.85
N CYS A 139 12.18 -3.23 3.47
CA CYS A 139 11.75 -4.49 2.85
C CYS A 139 10.26 -4.44 2.48
N ASN A 140 9.41 -4.04 3.42
CA ASN A 140 7.98 -4.00 3.19
C ASN A 140 7.57 -2.93 2.15
N LEU A 141 8.18 -1.75 2.19
CA LEU A 141 7.98 -0.73 1.15
C LEU A 141 8.48 -1.23 -0.20
N THR A 142 9.54 -2.04 -0.27
CA THR A 142 9.98 -2.69 -1.51
C THR A 142 8.90 -3.61 -2.07
N VAL A 143 8.36 -4.51 -1.23
CA VAL A 143 7.28 -5.42 -1.64
C VAL A 143 6.04 -4.64 -2.07
N THR A 144 5.61 -3.66 -1.29
CA THR A 144 4.44 -2.82 -1.57
C THR A 144 4.62 -2.02 -2.87
N ASN A 145 5.79 -1.41 -3.07
CA ASN A 145 6.11 -0.66 -4.29
C ASN A 145 6.10 -1.57 -5.52
N ASN A 146 6.66 -2.78 -5.41
CA ASN A 146 6.69 -3.74 -6.51
C ASN A 146 5.28 -4.25 -6.87
N ILE A 147 4.47 -4.61 -5.87
CA ILE A 147 3.08 -5.06 -6.09
C ILE A 147 2.28 -3.92 -6.73
N ASN A 148 2.32 -2.72 -6.16
CA ASN A 148 1.58 -1.56 -6.67
C ASN A 148 2.00 -1.22 -8.11
N ASN A 149 3.31 -1.24 -8.41
CA ASN A 149 3.80 -0.99 -9.76
C ASN A 149 3.39 -2.10 -10.74
N PHE A 150 3.43 -3.37 -10.32
CA PHE A 150 2.94 -4.49 -11.11
C PHE A 150 1.45 -4.33 -11.44
N MET A 151 0.62 -4.01 -10.44
CA MET A 151 -0.81 -3.78 -10.68
C MET A 151 -1.05 -2.60 -11.62
N ASN A 152 -0.28 -1.52 -11.48
CA ASN A 152 -0.36 -0.35 -12.35
C ASN A 152 0.00 -0.67 -13.82
N SER A 153 0.92 -1.63 -14.03
CA SER A 153 1.35 -2.07 -15.36
C SER A 153 0.35 -3.02 -16.03
N MET A 154 -0.31 -3.86 -15.24
CA MET A 154 -1.16 -4.95 -15.75
C MET A 154 -2.62 -4.54 -15.90
N LEU A 155 -3.10 -3.59 -15.08
CA LEU A 155 -4.51 -3.24 -15.02
C LEU A 155 -4.78 -1.83 -15.56
N THR A 156 -5.93 -1.67 -16.21
CA THR A 156 -6.46 -0.33 -16.49
C THR A 156 -6.96 0.33 -15.21
N GLU A 157 -7.10 1.65 -15.19
CA GLU A 157 -7.56 2.37 -14.00
C GLU A 157 -8.90 1.86 -13.46
N THR A 158 -9.83 1.50 -14.34
CA THR A 158 -11.10 0.91 -13.94
C THR A 158 -10.89 -0.37 -13.15
N TRP A 159 -10.05 -1.28 -13.66
CA TRP A 159 -9.76 -2.54 -12.98
C TRP A 159 -8.99 -2.32 -11.69
N VAL A 160 -8.07 -1.36 -11.67
CA VAL A 160 -7.42 -0.93 -10.43
C VAL A 160 -8.46 -0.50 -9.40
N ILE A 161 -9.38 0.38 -9.73
CA ILE A 161 -10.40 0.87 -8.78
C ILE A 161 -11.27 -0.28 -8.25
N LEU A 162 -11.72 -1.18 -9.12
CA LEU A 162 -12.61 -2.27 -8.73
C LEU A 162 -11.89 -3.39 -7.95
N LEU A 163 -10.63 -3.68 -8.29
CA LEU A 163 -9.90 -4.80 -7.70
C LEU A 163 -9.02 -4.40 -6.51
N SER A 164 -8.67 -3.12 -6.36
CA SER A 164 -7.77 -2.65 -5.28
C SER A 164 -8.23 -3.07 -3.87
N PRO A 165 -9.52 -3.04 -3.48
CA PRO A 165 -9.92 -3.52 -2.16
C PRO A 165 -9.48 -4.96 -1.88
N TYR A 166 -9.61 -5.84 -2.87
CA TYR A 166 -9.20 -7.23 -2.79
C TYR A 166 -7.68 -7.37 -2.83
N ILE A 167 -7.02 -6.66 -3.75
CA ILE A 167 -5.56 -6.69 -3.88
C ILE A 167 -4.90 -6.21 -2.58
N LEU A 168 -5.38 -5.12 -1.98
CA LEU A 168 -4.85 -4.58 -0.73
C LEU A 168 -5.06 -5.56 0.43
N PHE A 169 -6.20 -6.26 0.48
CA PHE A 169 -6.43 -7.31 1.48
C PHE A 169 -5.41 -8.45 1.35
N PHE A 170 -5.24 -9.02 0.16
CA PHE A 170 -4.27 -10.10 -0.06
C PHE A 170 -2.82 -9.63 0.13
N THR A 171 -2.52 -8.41 -0.31
CA THR A 171 -1.20 -7.79 -0.09
C THR A 171 -0.92 -7.64 1.39
N GLY A 172 -1.89 -7.18 2.19
CA GLY A 172 -1.74 -7.04 3.63
C GLY A 172 -1.42 -8.36 4.34
N ILE A 173 -2.10 -9.45 3.96
CA ILE A 173 -1.79 -10.81 4.47
C ILE A 173 -0.37 -11.20 4.07
N LEU A 174 -0.02 -11.07 2.79
CA LEU A 174 1.28 -11.44 2.27
C LEU A 174 2.42 -10.66 2.93
N THR A 175 2.30 -9.33 3.01
CA THR A 175 3.31 -8.47 3.65
C THR A 175 3.44 -8.78 5.13
N SER A 176 2.33 -9.09 5.83
CA SER A 176 2.38 -9.47 7.24
C SER A 176 3.16 -10.77 7.45
N LEU A 177 2.95 -11.77 6.60
CA LEU A 177 3.70 -13.03 6.63
C LEU A 177 5.19 -12.81 6.32
N ILE A 178 5.50 -12.06 5.25
CA ILE A 178 6.89 -11.73 4.88
C ILE A 178 7.58 -10.98 6.02
N ASN A 179 6.92 -9.97 6.59
CA ASN A 179 7.45 -9.18 7.70
C ASN A 179 7.65 -10.03 8.96
N THR A 180 6.76 -10.97 9.25
CA THR A 180 6.90 -11.89 10.38
C THR A 180 8.16 -12.74 10.23
N VAL A 181 8.31 -13.42 9.08
CA VAL A 181 9.49 -14.26 8.81
C VAL A 181 10.77 -13.43 8.78
N TYR A 182 10.75 -12.29 8.09
CA TYR A 182 11.92 -11.42 7.99
C TYR A 182 12.32 -10.84 9.34
N PHE A 183 11.36 -10.44 10.18
CA PHE A 183 11.65 -9.95 11.52
C PHE A 183 12.21 -11.05 12.43
N ILE A 184 11.74 -12.31 12.32
CA ILE A 184 12.37 -13.45 13.03
C ILE A 184 13.84 -13.57 12.63
N ILE A 185 14.17 -13.47 11.33
CA ILE A 185 15.55 -13.53 10.86
C ILE A 185 16.36 -12.35 11.42
N LEU A 186 15.84 -11.12 11.30
CA LEU A 186 16.51 -9.91 11.78
C LEU A 186 16.71 -9.91 13.29
N TRP A 187 15.81 -10.51 14.05
CA TRP A 187 15.90 -10.63 15.50
C TRP A 187 17.21 -11.26 15.95
N PHE A 188 17.67 -12.29 15.24
CA PHE A 188 18.94 -12.95 15.54
C PHE A 188 20.09 -12.35 14.73
N TYR A 189 19.84 -11.99 13.47
CA TYR A 189 20.86 -11.45 12.59
C TYR A 189 21.47 -10.16 13.15
N ASN A 190 20.68 -9.26 13.73
CA ASN A 190 21.17 -7.97 14.22
C ASN A 190 21.77 -8.01 15.63
N ILE A 191 21.83 -9.17 16.31
CA ILE A 191 22.38 -9.26 17.69
C ILE A 191 23.81 -8.72 17.77
N TYR A 192 24.61 -8.84 16.71
CA TYR A 192 25.98 -8.31 16.68
C TYR A 192 26.05 -6.80 16.93
N LEU A 193 24.98 -6.05 16.61
CA LEU A 193 24.91 -4.60 16.86
C LEU A 193 24.93 -4.24 18.35
N LEU A 194 24.61 -5.19 19.23
CA LEU A 194 24.70 -4.98 20.68
C LEU A 194 26.15 -4.85 21.17
N PHE A 195 27.10 -5.30 20.35
CA PHE A 195 28.54 -5.20 20.60
C PHE A 195 29.16 -4.00 19.89
N SER A 196 28.38 -3.20 19.16
CA SER A 196 28.90 -2.03 18.44
C SER A 196 29.47 -0.99 19.39
N GLU A 197 30.58 -0.39 18.98
CA GLU A 197 31.25 0.67 19.71
C GLU A 197 30.82 2.03 19.18
N LYS A 198 30.55 2.95 20.09
CA LYS A 198 30.11 4.30 19.77
C LYS A 198 31.32 5.24 19.69
N GLU A 199 31.48 5.89 18.56
CA GLU A 199 32.39 7.01 18.39
C GLU A 199 31.61 8.32 18.43
N GLU A 200 31.95 9.18 19.40
CA GLU A 200 31.33 10.50 19.50
C GLU A 200 32.05 11.50 18.59
N SER A 201 31.29 12.09 17.68
CA SER A 201 31.72 13.24 16.89
C SER A 201 30.99 14.50 17.35
N LYS A 202 31.56 15.68 17.07
CA LYS A 202 30.91 16.98 17.36
C LYS A 202 29.50 17.12 16.76
N ASN A 203 29.16 16.33 15.74
CA ASN A 203 27.90 16.41 15.01
C ASN A 203 26.98 15.19 15.18
N GLY A 204 27.31 14.23 16.07
CA GLY A 204 26.51 13.03 16.30
C GLY A 204 27.34 11.80 16.66
N SER A 205 26.67 10.67 16.85
CA SER A 205 27.30 9.36 17.08
C SER A 205 27.49 8.60 15.78
N THR A 206 28.68 8.04 15.58
CA THR A 206 28.96 7.04 14.56
C THR A 206 29.22 5.70 15.23
N TRP A 207 28.77 4.62 14.61
CA TRP A 207 28.88 3.28 15.17
C TRP A 207 29.92 2.47 14.39
N LYS A 208 30.81 1.81 15.11
CA LYS A 208 31.74 0.81 14.57
C LYS A 208 31.30 -0.58 14.99
N ASP A 209 31.54 -1.56 14.13
CA ASP A 209 31.35 -2.96 14.47
C ASP A 209 32.34 -3.34 15.58
N GLY A 210 31.84 -3.84 16.69
CA GLY A 210 32.70 -4.34 17.77
C GLY A 210 32.92 -5.85 17.69
N GLU A 211 33.91 -6.33 18.45
CA GLU A 211 34.31 -7.74 18.46
C GLU A 211 33.38 -8.60 19.33
N MET A 212 32.30 -9.12 18.74
CA MET A 212 31.39 -10.06 19.41
C MET A 212 32.08 -11.36 19.87
N TRP A 213 33.00 -11.89 19.05
CA TRP A 213 33.70 -13.16 19.29
C TRP A 213 35.11 -12.99 19.87
N GLY A 214 35.44 -11.81 20.41
CA GLY A 214 36.72 -11.55 21.06
C GLY A 214 36.92 -12.42 22.31
N LEU A 215 38.18 -12.69 22.67
CA LEU A 215 38.57 -13.55 23.81
C LEU A 215 37.94 -13.15 25.15
N LEU A 216 37.59 -11.87 25.33
CA LEU A 216 36.95 -11.35 26.55
C LEU A 216 35.43 -11.19 26.42
N ASN A 217 34.89 -11.17 25.19
CA ASN A 217 33.50 -10.84 24.90
C ASN A 217 32.63 -12.07 24.61
N TRP A 218 33.24 -13.21 24.24
CA TRP A 218 32.50 -14.41 23.82
C TRP A 218 31.52 -14.94 24.89
N TRP A 219 31.86 -14.84 26.18
CA TRP A 219 30.97 -15.28 27.26
C TRP A 219 29.77 -14.34 27.44
N TRP A 220 29.98 -13.02 27.31
CA TRP A 220 28.88 -12.04 27.26
C TRP A 220 28.00 -12.27 26.03
N ALA A 221 28.59 -12.60 24.88
CA ALA A 221 27.85 -12.94 23.67
C ALA A 221 26.92 -14.14 23.88
N LEU A 222 27.37 -15.19 24.54
CA LEU A 222 26.52 -16.34 24.88
C LEU A 222 25.36 -15.94 25.81
N ILE A 223 25.61 -15.09 26.80
CA ILE A 223 24.56 -14.58 27.71
C ILE A 223 23.52 -13.76 26.92
N TYR A 224 23.96 -12.84 26.06
CA TYR A 224 23.05 -12.03 25.24
C TYR A 224 22.20 -12.90 24.30
N ILE A 225 22.82 -13.89 23.63
CA ILE A 225 22.10 -14.85 22.78
C ILE A 225 21.06 -15.61 23.60
N PHE A 226 21.43 -16.08 24.79
CA PHE A 226 20.49 -16.80 25.67
C PHE A 226 19.32 -15.93 26.09
N ILE A 227 19.58 -14.70 26.57
CA ILE A 227 18.52 -13.74 26.96
C ILE A 227 17.62 -13.43 25.77
N PHE A 228 18.19 -13.13 24.60
CA PHE A 228 17.41 -12.86 23.39
C PHE A 228 16.60 -14.07 22.93
N GLY A 229 17.13 -15.29 23.09
CA GLY A 229 16.41 -16.52 22.83
C GLY A 229 15.22 -16.71 23.77
N VAL A 230 15.41 -16.50 25.08
CA VAL A 230 14.31 -16.55 26.06
C VAL A 230 13.26 -15.49 25.76
N LEU A 231 13.67 -14.24 25.48
CA LEU A 231 12.76 -13.17 25.09
C LEU A 231 11.99 -13.50 23.81
N PHE A 232 12.66 -14.10 22.83
CA PHE A 232 12.05 -14.53 21.58
C PHE A 232 10.92 -15.55 21.83
N PHE A 233 11.16 -16.58 22.64
CA PHE A 233 10.15 -17.62 22.90
C PHE A 233 9.04 -17.18 23.88
N THR A 234 9.34 -16.29 24.82
CA THR A 234 8.36 -15.85 25.84
C THR A 234 7.41 -14.77 25.35
N ILE A 235 7.94 -13.69 24.77
CA ILE A 235 7.17 -12.49 24.38
C ILE A 235 7.32 -12.18 22.89
N GLY A 236 8.47 -12.51 22.30
CA GLY A 236 8.82 -12.22 20.91
C GLY A 236 7.82 -12.82 19.92
N LEU A 237 7.75 -14.15 19.89
CA LEU A 237 6.96 -14.90 18.91
C LEU A 237 5.45 -14.69 19.06
N GLY A 238 4.97 -14.61 20.30
CA GLY A 238 3.54 -14.48 20.59
C GLY A 238 2.98 -13.06 20.46
N LEU A 239 3.79 -12.03 20.72
CA LEU A 239 3.30 -10.66 20.85
C LEU A 239 4.11 -9.66 20.03
N VAL A 240 5.41 -9.52 20.27
CA VAL A 240 6.19 -8.41 19.70
C VAL A 240 6.30 -8.53 18.17
N ILE A 241 6.64 -9.72 17.67
CA ILE A 241 6.82 -9.96 16.24
C ILE A 241 5.51 -9.79 15.46
N PRO A 242 4.40 -10.48 15.78
CA PRO A 242 3.16 -10.36 15.00
C PRO A 242 2.58 -8.94 15.05
N ILE A 243 2.62 -8.27 16.22
CA ILE A 243 2.13 -6.88 16.33
C ILE A 243 2.99 -5.95 15.50
N THR A 244 4.32 -6.02 15.62
CA THR A 244 5.22 -5.15 14.85
C THR A 244 5.09 -5.40 13.34
N ALA A 245 5.04 -6.66 12.92
CA ALA A 245 4.85 -7.03 11.52
C ALA A 245 3.51 -6.51 10.97
N GLY A 246 2.42 -6.62 11.74
CA GLY A 246 1.12 -6.06 11.40
C GLY A 246 1.13 -4.53 11.30
N CYS A 247 1.70 -3.85 12.29
CA CYS A 247 1.83 -2.39 12.30
C CYS A 247 2.67 -1.87 11.14
N VAL A 248 3.81 -2.52 10.83
CA VAL A 248 4.66 -2.16 9.69
C VAL A 248 3.95 -2.43 8.36
N SER A 249 3.18 -3.52 8.25
CA SER A 249 2.32 -3.82 7.10
C SER A 249 1.31 -2.71 6.84
N LEU A 250 0.55 -2.35 7.87
CA LEU A 250 -0.46 -1.29 7.78
C LEU A 250 0.18 0.06 7.46
N PHE A 251 1.28 0.41 8.12
CA PHE A 251 2.00 1.65 7.86
C PHE A 251 2.46 1.72 6.40
N CYS A 252 3.11 0.68 5.87
CA CYS A 252 3.63 0.69 4.50
C CYS A 252 2.53 0.71 3.43
N ALA A 253 1.36 0.12 3.72
CA ALA A 253 0.20 0.18 2.82
C ALA A 253 -0.41 1.59 2.72
N ILE A 254 -0.42 2.33 3.83
CA ILE A 254 -1.00 3.69 3.92
C ILE A 254 0.02 4.76 3.51
N PHE A 255 1.31 4.53 3.75
CA PHE A 255 2.38 5.53 3.57
C PHE A 255 2.38 6.24 2.20
N PRO A 256 2.16 5.54 1.06
CA PRO A 256 2.11 6.19 -0.26
C PRO A 256 1.03 7.29 -0.37
N LEU A 257 -0.05 7.20 0.40
CA LEU A 257 -1.15 8.18 0.38
C LEU A 257 -0.74 9.56 0.92
N PHE A 258 0.39 9.65 1.64
CA PHE A 258 0.93 10.92 2.14
C PHE A 258 1.88 11.60 1.15
N MET A 259 2.16 10.99 0.00
CA MET A 259 2.96 11.65 -1.03
C MET A 259 2.15 12.76 -1.69
N ASN A 260 2.75 13.93 -1.84
CA ASN A 260 2.18 15.08 -2.54
C ASN A 260 2.35 14.92 -4.05
N SER A 261 1.31 15.23 -4.81
CA SER A 261 1.42 15.42 -6.25
C SER A 261 0.72 16.69 -6.72
N LYS A 262 1.11 17.12 -7.92
CA LYS A 262 0.62 18.32 -8.59
C LYS A 262 0.22 17.98 -10.01
N ASN A 263 -0.73 18.71 -10.56
CA ASN A 263 -1.04 18.63 -11.99
C ASN A 263 0.13 19.24 -12.78
N ALA A 264 0.68 18.47 -13.74
CA ALA A 264 1.89 18.84 -14.49
C ALA A 264 1.72 20.12 -15.33
N GLN A 265 0.50 20.41 -15.80
CA GLN A 265 0.23 21.58 -16.64
C GLN A 265 -0.01 22.86 -15.84
N THR A 266 -0.63 22.74 -14.66
CA THR A 266 -1.10 23.90 -13.87
C THR A 266 -0.33 24.14 -12.59
N GLY A 267 0.49 23.18 -12.15
CA GLY A 267 1.18 23.22 -10.85
C GLY A 267 0.24 23.15 -9.63
N LYS A 268 -1.08 23.01 -9.83
CA LYS A 268 -2.05 22.93 -8.73
C LYS A 268 -1.94 21.59 -8.00
N SER A 269 -2.17 21.61 -6.69
CA SER A 269 -2.19 20.39 -5.86
C SER A 269 -3.18 19.37 -6.40
N TYR A 270 -2.74 18.12 -6.51
CA TYR A 270 -3.53 16.99 -6.94
C TYR A 270 -3.32 15.86 -5.93
N GLY A 271 -4.10 15.84 -4.85
CA GLY A 271 -3.93 14.83 -3.79
C GLY A 271 -4.80 13.60 -3.97
N VAL A 272 -4.82 12.79 -2.90
CA VAL A 272 -5.78 11.69 -2.72
C VAL A 272 -7.23 12.16 -2.87
N PHE A 273 -7.57 13.32 -2.31
CA PHE A 273 -8.93 13.86 -2.37
C PHE A 273 -9.37 14.18 -3.81
N GLU A 274 -8.52 14.85 -4.60
CA GLU A 274 -8.80 15.11 -6.01
C GLU A 274 -8.85 13.81 -6.81
N THR A 275 -8.05 12.80 -6.44
CA THR A 275 -8.14 11.46 -7.05
C THR A 275 -9.50 10.82 -6.82
N ILE A 276 -10.02 10.82 -5.58
CA ILE A 276 -11.36 10.29 -5.27
C ILE A 276 -12.43 11.02 -6.08
N LYS A 277 -12.42 12.36 -6.06
CA LYS A 277 -13.36 13.19 -6.81
C LYS A 277 -13.31 12.92 -8.32
N ASN A 278 -12.12 12.77 -8.87
CA ASN A 278 -11.94 12.48 -10.29
C ASN A 278 -12.34 11.05 -10.64
N VAL A 279 -12.15 10.07 -9.76
CA VAL A 279 -12.71 8.72 -9.97
C VAL A 279 -14.23 8.78 -10.12
N PHE A 280 -14.93 9.47 -9.23
CA PHE A 280 -16.39 9.65 -9.34
C PHE A 280 -16.81 10.41 -10.59
N LYS A 281 -15.96 11.31 -11.12
CA LYS A 281 -16.25 12.09 -12.33
C LYS A 281 -15.98 11.29 -13.61
N PHE A 282 -14.78 10.74 -13.75
CA PHE A 282 -14.29 10.10 -14.97
C PHE A 282 -14.75 8.66 -15.13
N LYS A 283 -15.08 7.96 -14.03
CA LYS A 283 -15.54 6.57 -14.05
C LYS A 283 -17.02 6.43 -13.63
N LEU A 284 -17.77 7.54 -13.64
CA LEU A 284 -19.18 7.58 -13.24
C LEU A 284 -20.01 6.54 -14.00
N ASN A 285 -19.79 6.40 -15.31
CA ASN A 285 -20.52 5.44 -16.13
C ASN A 285 -20.42 4.00 -15.61
N ILE A 286 -19.22 3.57 -15.21
CA ILE A 286 -18.98 2.22 -14.71
C ILE A 286 -19.59 2.05 -13.31
N ILE A 287 -19.47 3.08 -12.46
CA ILE A 287 -20.11 3.13 -11.14
C ILE A 287 -21.63 3.00 -11.29
N MET A 288 -22.24 3.68 -12.26
CA MET A 288 -23.69 3.65 -12.52
C MET A 288 -24.17 2.31 -13.07
N ILE A 289 -23.39 1.65 -13.93
CA ILE A 289 -23.69 0.29 -14.40
C ILE A 289 -23.71 -0.69 -13.22
N LEU A 290 -22.70 -0.65 -12.36
CA LEU A 290 -22.63 -1.52 -11.18
C LEU A 290 -23.78 -1.22 -10.20
N LEU A 291 -24.13 0.05 -10.02
CA LEU A 291 -25.27 0.44 -9.21
C LEU A 291 -26.59 -0.10 -9.75
N SER A 292 -26.79 -0.08 -11.07
CA SER A 292 -27.97 -0.69 -11.70
C SER A 292 -28.09 -2.17 -11.38
N LEU A 293 -26.97 -2.92 -11.42
CA LEU A 293 -26.97 -4.34 -11.08
C LEU A 293 -27.38 -4.58 -9.61
N TYR A 294 -26.93 -3.74 -8.68
CA TYR A 294 -27.35 -3.82 -7.28
C TYR A 294 -28.84 -3.52 -7.10
N ILE A 295 -29.38 -2.53 -7.82
CA ILE A 295 -30.82 -2.20 -7.78
C ILE A 295 -31.64 -3.37 -8.32
N ILE A 296 -31.24 -3.96 -9.46
CA ILE A 296 -31.91 -5.12 -10.06
C ILE A 296 -31.88 -6.32 -9.12
N SER A 297 -30.71 -6.61 -8.52
CA SER A 297 -30.57 -7.69 -7.55
C SER A 297 -31.44 -7.47 -6.31
N SER A 298 -31.46 -6.24 -5.77
CA SER A 298 -32.32 -5.89 -4.64
C SER A 298 -33.81 -6.03 -4.96
N ALA A 299 -34.22 -5.60 -6.17
CA ALA A 299 -35.61 -5.72 -6.62
C ALA A 299 -36.03 -7.20 -6.74
N SER A 300 -35.15 -8.04 -7.29
CA SER A 300 -35.38 -9.49 -7.37
C SER A 300 -35.53 -10.13 -5.99
N ASN A 301 -34.68 -9.76 -5.04
CA ASN A 301 -34.65 -10.37 -3.71
C ASN A 301 -35.83 -9.96 -2.83
N ASN A 302 -36.36 -8.74 -2.99
CA ASN A 302 -37.44 -8.22 -2.14
C ASN A 302 -38.84 -8.38 -2.77
N PHE A 303 -38.96 -8.32 -4.10
CA PHE A 303 -40.25 -8.27 -4.79
C PHE A 303 -40.42 -9.34 -5.89
N GLY A 304 -39.40 -10.20 -6.09
CA GLY A 304 -39.44 -11.30 -7.05
C GLY A 304 -39.11 -10.89 -8.50
N GLY A 305 -39.17 -11.87 -9.41
CA GLY A 305 -38.66 -11.74 -10.78
C GLY A 305 -39.36 -10.68 -11.62
N TYR A 306 -40.66 -10.42 -11.39
CA TYR A 306 -41.38 -9.38 -12.12
C TYR A 306 -40.83 -7.97 -11.81
N ALA A 307 -40.57 -7.67 -10.53
CA ALA A 307 -39.98 -6.40 -10.14
C ALA A 307 -38.53 -6.25 -10.66
N ALA A 308 -37.78 -7.35 -10.73
CA ALA A 308 -36.46 -7.35 -11.36
C ALA A 308 -36.54 -6.99 -12.85
N LEU A 309 -37.53 -7.52 -13.59
CA LEU A 309 -37.75 -7.18 -14.99
C LEU A 309 -38.11 -5.69 -15.15
N VAL A 310 -39.00 -5.16 -14.30
CA VAL A 310 -39.33 -3.73 -14.29
C VAL A 310 -38.09 -2.88 -14.01
N ALA A 311 -37.24 -3.28 -13.06
CA ALA A 311 -35.98 -2.59 -12.76
C ALA A 311 -35.00 -2.64 -13.95
N ILE A 312 -34.90 -3.78 -14.65
CA ILE A 312 -34.08 -3.91 -15.87
C ILE A 312 -34.56 -2.91 -16.94
N VAL A 313 -35.87 -2.86 -17.22
CA VAL A 313 -36.44 -1.92 -18.20
C VAL A 313 -36.15 -0.47 -17.79
N ALA A 314 -36.32 -0.13 -16.51
CA ALA A 314 -36.00 1.19 -16.00
C ALA A 314 -34.51 1.55 -16.16
N CYS A 315 -33.60 0.62 -15.87
CA CYS A 315 -32.16 0.81 -16.08
C CYS A 315 -31.80 0.97 -17.55
N ILE A 316 -32.44 0.23 -18.47
CA ILE A 316 -32.24 0.39 -19.92
C ILE A 316 -32.70 1.78 -20.37
N ILE A 317 -33.87 2.25 -19.91
CA ILE A 317 -34.34 3.61 -20.20
C ILE A 317 -33.32 4.63 -19.68
N LEU A 318 -32.87 4.51 -18.43
CA LEU A 318 -31.87 5.41 -17.88
C LEU A 318 -30.54 5.37 -18.64
N TYR A 319 -30.12 4.20 -19.15
CA TYR A 319 -28.91 4.05 -19.94
C TYR A 319 -28.96 4.88 -21.23
N PHE A 320 -30.08 4.85 -21.96
CA PHE A 320 -30.22 5.60 -23.21
C PHE A 320 -30.49 7.10 -23.01
N PHE A 321 -31.22 7.47 -21.96
CA PHE A 321 -31.70 8.85 -21.78
C PHE A 321 -30.89 9.67 -20.76
N SER A 322 -30.03 9.05 -19.95
CA SER A 322 -29.23 9.76 -18.95
C SER A 322 -27.75 9.84 -19.33
N SER A 323 -27.17 11.02 -19.19
CA SER A 323 -25.75 11.25 -19.45
C SER A 323 -24.82 10.53 -18.48
N VAL A 324 -25.31 10.07 -17.33
CA VAL A 324 -24.51 9.42 -16.28
C VAL A 324 -24.00 8.02 -16.66
N TYR A 325 -24.59 7.39 -17.68
CA TYR A 325 -24.15 6.09 -18.21
C TYR A 325 -23.17 6.23 -19.38
N HIS A 326 -23.05 7.43 -19.94
CA HIS A 326 -22.11 7.68 -21.02
C HIS A 326 -20.72 7.99 -20.46
N GLN A 327 -19.70 7.57 -21.20
CA GLN A 327 -18.32 7.84 -20.81
C GLN A 327 -18.06 9.35 -20.78
N TYR A 328 -17.48 9.83 -19.69
CA TYR A 328 -17.21 11.25 -19.51
C TYR A 328 -16.21 11.75 -20.56
N THR A 329 -16.57 12.82 -21.27
CA THR A 329 -15.68 13.50 -22.21
C THR A 329 -14.91 14.62 -21.51
N PRO A 330 -13.57 14.59 -21.48
CA PRO A 330 -12.76 15.62 -20.84
C PRO A 330 -13.08 17.03 -21.36
N LYS A 331 -13.18 18.00 -20.44
CA LYS A 331 -13.36 19.43 -20.74
C LYS A 331 -12.03 20.17 -20.57
N ALA A 332 -11.91 21.37 -21.15
CA ALA A 332 -10.71 22.20 -21.00
C ALA A 332 -10.34 22.49 -19.53
N SER A 333 -11.34 22.59 -18.64
CA SER A 333 -11.16 22.75 -17.19
C SER A 333 -10.49 21.57 -16.49
N ASP A 334 -10.42 20.42 -17.15
CA ASP A 334 -9.95 19.17 -16.56
C ASP A 334 -8.44 18.98 -16.75
N HIS A 335 -7.80 19.89 -17.49
CA HIS A 335 -6.36 19.90 -17.76
C HIS A 335 -5.85 18.54 -18.27
N SER A 336 -6.69 17.87 -19.06
CA SER A 336 -6.36 16.62 -19.73
C SER A 336 -5.64 16.90 -21.05
N SER A 337 -4.54 16.20 -21.30
CA SER A 337 -3.81 16.21 -22.56
C SER A 337 -4.20 15.02 -23.43
N PHE A 338 -4.04 15.19 -24.75
CA PHE A 338 -4.15 14.11 -25.72
C PHE A 338 -2.96 13.15 -25.61
N GLY A 339 -3.22 11.85 -25.75
CA GLY A 339 -2.22 10.79 -25.72
C GLY A 339 -1.92 10.27 -24.31
N LEU A 340 -1.22 9.12 -24.27
CA LEU A 340 -0.63 8.56 -23.06
C LEU A 340 0.89 8.80 -23.10
N GLY A 341 1.49 9.02 -21.95
CA GLY A 341 2.93 8.83 -21.79
C GLY A 341 3.29 7.35 -21.76
N ASP A 342 4.57 7.05 -21.90
CA ASP A 342 5.07 5.69 -21.77
C ASP A 342 4.93 5.20 -20.32
N PHE A 343 4.36 4.00 -20.16
CA PHE A 343 4.36 3.33 -18.87
C PHE A 343 5.77 2.78 -18.61
N SER A 344 6.58 3.55 -17.89
CA SER A 344 7.85 3.09 -17.33
C SER A 344 7.94 3.48 -15.87
N GLN A 345 8.27 2.52 -14.99
CA GLN A 345 8.63 2.85 -13.62
C GLN A 345 9.97 3.60 -13.63
N VAL A 346 10.07 4.66 -12.84
CA VAL A 346 11.32 5.42 -12.71
C VAL A 346 12.39 4.53 -12.07
N GLU A 347 13.54 4.44 -12.74
CA GLU A 347 14.69 3.70 -12.23
C GLU A 347 15.24 4.37 -10.97
N LYS A 348 15.50 3.56 -9.94
CA LYS A 348 16.16 3.99 -8.70
C LYS A 348 17.33 3.06 -8.42
N PRO A 349 18.54 3.40 -8.86
CA PRO A 349 19.71 2.56 -8.60
C PRO A 349 20.04 2.57 -7.11
N CYS A 350 19.97 1.38 -6.50
CA CYS A 350 20.40 1.14 -5.13
C CYS A 350 21.91 0.95 -5.11
N ILE A 351 22.68 2.03 -5.23
CA ILE A 351 24.13 1.95 -5.13
C ILE A 351 24.50 1.99 -3.64
N PRO A 352 24.98 0.88 -3.04
CA PRO A 352 25.56 0.97 -1.70
C PRO A 352 26.78 1.90 -1.77
N LYS A 353 27.04 2.68 -0.70
CA LYS A 353 28.37 3.29 -0.55
C LYS A 353 29.40 2.19 -0.79
N ALA A 354 30.40 2.44 -1.63
CA ALA A 354 31.58 1.60 -1.69
C ALA A 354 32.07 1.47 -0.24
N VAL A 355 31.86 0.30 0.34
CA VAL A 355 32.43 -0.05 1.62
C VAL A 355 33.93 0.09 1.39
N GLN A 356 34.59 1.06 2.02
CA GLN A 356 36.04 0.97 2.19
C GLN A 356 36.27 -0.42 2.77
N GLU A 357 36.97 -1.29 2.03
CA GLU A 357 37.17 -2.72 2.30
C GLU A 357 37.14 -3.03 3.80
N GLY A 358 35.94 -3.33 4.29
CA GLY A 358 35.64 -3.62 5.68
C GLY A 358 35.42 -5.12 5.78
N GLU A 359 35.93 -5.68 6.86
CA GLU A 359 36.19 -7.11 7.07
C GLU A 359 35.17 -8.11 6.50
N PRO A 360 35.65 -9.32 6.12
CA PRO A 360 34.83 -10.37 5.52
C PRO A 360 33.57 -10.71 6.34
N SER A 361 32.47 -11.01 5.64
CA SER A 361 31.19 -11.36 6.27
C SER A 361 31.32 -12.53 7.25
N MET A 362 30.41 -12.64 8.22
CA MET A 362 30.40 -13.73 9.21
C MET A 362 30.51 -15.12 8.55
N PHE A 363 29.85 -15.35 7.41
CA PHE A 363 29.95 -16.60 6.65
C PHE A 363 31.33 -16.82 6.03
N GLN A 364 32.01 -15.75 5.59
CA GLN A 364 33.40 -15.83 5.12
C GLN A 364 34.39 -16.04 6.26
N LYS A 365 34.13 -15.49 7.46
CA LYS A 365 34.93 -15.73 8.67
C LYS A 365 34.75 -17.16 9.18
N ILE A 366 33.50 -17.66 9.22
CA ILE A 366 33.17 -19.06 9.57
C ILE A 366 33.79 -20.03 8.57
N GLY A 367 33.66 -19.77 7.26
CA GLY A 367 34.28 -20.60 6.22
C GLY A 367 35.81 -20.65 6.28
N LYS A 368 36.45 -19.62 6.82
CA LYS A 368 37.90 -19.58 7.08
C LYS A 368 38.30 -20.32 8.38
N LEU A 369 37.47 -20.28 9.42
CA LEU A 369 37.71 -20.97 10.71
C LEU A 369 37.62 -22.49 10.59
N PHE A 370 36.80 -23.02 9.67
CA PHE A 370 36.63 -24.46 9.46
C PHE A 370 37.51 -25.08 8.36
N GLY A 371 38.55 -24.38 7.90
CA GLY A 371 39.59 -25.01 7.06
C GLY A 371 39.15 -25.44 5.65
N GLY A 372 38.80 -24.46 4.80
CA GLY A 372 39.23 -24.38 3.40
C GLY A 372 38.78 -25.44 2.36
N ARG A 373 38.29 -24.94 1.22
CA ARG A 373 38.85 -25.33 -0.09
C ARG A 373 38.79 -24.17 -1.08
N LYS A 374 39.95 -23.82 -1.64
CA LYS A 374 40.05 -23.14 -2.93
C LYS A 374 39.36 -24.01 -3.99
N SER A 375 38.30 -23.50 -4.60
CA SER A 375 37.71 -24.02 -5.84
C SER A 375 37.44 -22.81 -6.74
N TRP A 376 38.48 -22.40 -7.46
CA TRP A 376 38.61 -22.56 -8.92
C TRP A 376 37.85 -21.51 -9.71
N LYS A 377 38.63 -20.62 -10.34
CA LYS A 377 38.25 -19.88 -11.55
C LYS A 377 37.63 -20.87 -12.55
N LYS A 378 36.40 -20.59 -12.97
CA LYS A 378 36.03 -20.48 -14.38
C LYS A 378 34.78 -19.62 -14.51
#